data_AF-A0AAW5AEE9-F1
#
_entry.id   AF-A0AAW5AEE9-F1
#
_cell.length_a   1.000
_cell.length_b   1.000
_cell.length_c   1.000
_cell.angle_alpha   90.00
_cell.angle_beta   90.00
_cell.angle_gamma   90.00
#
_symmetry.space_group_name_H-M   'P 1'
#
loop_
_entity.id
_entity.type
_entity.pdbx_description
1 polymer ?
#
loop_
_entity_poly.entity_id
_entity_poly.type
_entity_poly.pdbx_seq_one_letter_code
_entity_poly.pdbx_strand_id
1 'polypeptide(L)'
;MTPEELNDLAGEYVLGTLAAEQRLHVQQRLEHDAPLRAAVEAWEQRLLPLTELAEPVAPSPYLWRRIERSLGHHAVGETPPVPWWNLLALWRG
;
A
#
# COMPACT_ATOMS: atom_id res chain seq x y z
N MET A 1 18.57 9.90 19.48
CA MET A 1 18.44 10.39 18.09
C MET A 1 18.08 11.86 18.18
N THR A 2 18.90 12.72 17.60
CA THR A 2 18.60 14.15 17.48
C THR A 2 17.47 14.36 16.46
N PRO A 3 16.80 15.54 16.47
CA PRO A 3 15.81 15.85 15.44
C PRO A 3 16.38 15.81 14.01
N GLU A 4 17.66 16.16 13.85
CA GLU A 4 18.38 16.14 12.57
C GLU A 4 18.62 14.70 12.10
N GLU A 5 19.17 13.84 12.97
CA GLU A 5 19.37 12.41 12.67
C GLU A 5 18.06 11.69 12.31
N LEU A 6 16.94 12.08 12.95
CA LEU A 6 15.62 11.53 12.68
C LEU A 6 15.10 12.00 11.31
N ASN A 7 15.30 13.28 10.98
CA ASN A 7 14.93 13.84 9.68
C ASN A 7 15.72 13.21 8.54
N ASP A 8 17.02 12.97 8.72
CA ASP A 8 17.88 12.34 7.72
C ASP A 8 17.49 10.87 7.51
N LEU A 9 17.27 10.13 8.59
CA LEU A 9 16.77 8.74 8.52
C LEU A 9 15.43 8.66 7.78
N ALA A 10 14.51 9.58 8.07
CA ALA A 10 13.21 9.63 7.38
C ALA A 10 13.38 9.95 5.89
N GLY A 11 14.30 10.85 5.53
CA GLY A 11 14.61 11.19 4.14
C GLY A 11 15.17 10.00 3.37
N GLU A 12 16.17 9.31 3.93
CA GLU A 12 16.74 8.10 3.32
C GLU A 12 15.71 6.97 3.19
N TYR A 13 14.81 6.84 4.16
CA TYR A 13 13.70 5.89 4.09
C TYR A 13 12.75 6.20 2.93
N VAL A 14 12.30 7.46 2.81
CA VAL A 14 11.36 7.89 1.75
C VAL A 14 12.01 7.79 0.37
N LEU A 15 13.28 8.17 0.24
CA LEU A 15 14.03 8.07 -1.02
C LEU A 15 14.40 6.62 -1.38
N GLY A 16 14.24 5.68 -0.44
CA GLY A 16 14.57 4.27 -0.65
C GLY A 16 16.06 3.97 -0.74
N THR A 17 16.91 4.80 -0.13
CA THR A 17 18.38 4.67 -0.16
C THR A 17 18.94 3.85 1.00
N LEU A 18 18.11 3.50 1.99
CA LEU A 18 18.49 2.65 3.12
C LEU A 18 18.83 1.21 2.68
N ALA A 19 19.78 0.59 3.38
CA ALA A 19 19.99 -0.84 3.28
C ALA A 19 18.73 -1.61 3.75
N ALA A 20 18.52 -2.82 3.22
CA ALA A 20 17.31 -3.61 3.46
C ALA A 20 17.00 -3.81 4.96
N GLU A 21 18.02 -4.12 5.76
CA GLU A 21 17.87 -4.32 7.21
C GLU A 21 17.46 -3.02 7.94
N GLN A 22 18.05 -1.89 7.57
CA GLN A 22 17.70 -0.58 8.14
C GLN A 22 16.28 -0.17 7.76
N ARG A 23 15.88 -0.43 6.51
CA ARG A 23 14.51 -0.20 6.04
C ARG A 23 13.50 -1.01 6.87
N LEU A 24 13.76 -2.29 7.13
CA LEU A 24 12.89 -3.12 7.96
C LEU A 24 12.78 -2.59 9.39
N HIS A 25 13.90 -2.13 9.97
CA HIS A 25 13.88 -1.53 11.30
C HIS A 25 13.08 -0.23 11.35
N VAL A 26 13.19 0.63 10.33
CA VAL A 26 12.35 1.84 10.22
C VAL A 26 10.88 1.46 10.09
N GLN A 27 10.53 0.47 9.26
CA GLN A 27 9.16 0.00 9.09
C GLN A 27 8.53 -0.46 10.42
N GLN A 28 9.25 -1.25 11.21
CA GLN A 28 8.78 -1.70 12.52
C GLN A 28 8.60 -0.54 13.51
N ARG A 29 9.49 0.46 13.46
CA ARG A 29 9.41 1.65 14.32
C ARG A 29 8.23 2.55 13.99
N LEU A 30 7.84 2.66 12.71
CA LEU A 30 6.76 3.56 12.28
C LEU A 30 5.43 3.29 13.01
N GLU A 31 5.17 2.05 13.42
CA GLU A 31 3.96 1.69 14.19
C GLU A 31 3.87 2.41 15.55
N HIS A 32 5.01 2.74 16.16
CA HIS A 32 5.08 3.20 17.55
C HIS A 32 5.80 4.55 17.73
N ASP A 33 6.52 5.03 16.72
CA ASP A 33 7.35 6.24 16.76
C ASP A 33 6.64 7.39 16.01
N ALA A 34 5.87 8.19 16.76
CA ALA A 34 5.12 9.31 16.20
C ALA A 34 6.01 10.43 15.59
N PRO A 35 7.13 10.84 16.21
CA PRO A 35 8.07 11.77 15.58
C PRO A 35 8.61 11.27 14.25
N LEU A 36 8.98 9.99 14.16
CA LEU A 36 9.47 9.39 12.90
C LEU A 36 8.40 9.40 11.81
N ARG A 37 7.14 9.04 12.14
CA ARG A 37 6.02 9.14 11.18
C ARG A 37 5.83 10.56 10.65
N ALA A 38 5.87 11.56 11.54
CA ALA A 38 5.72 12.96 11.14
C ALA A 38 6.85 13.41 10.18
N ALA A 39 8.09 12.98 10.44
CA ALA A 39 9.21 13.28 9.55
C ALA A 39 9.09 12.58 8.18
N VAL A 40 8.64 11.32 8.16
CA VAL A 40 8.35 10.58 6.91
C VAL A 40 7.26 11.29 6.10
N GLU A 41 6.15 11.65 6.75
CA GLU A 41 5.06 12.38 6.10
C GLU A 41 5.54 13.73 5.53
N ALA A 42 6.38 14.47 6.26
CA ALA A 42 6.93 15.74 5.79
C ALA A 42 7.81 15.56 4.55
N TRP A 43 8.57 14.47 4.45
CA TRP A 43 9.34 14.12 3.26
C TRP A 43 8.45 13.70 2.09
N GLU A 44 7.43 12.88 2.33
CA GLU A 44 6.46 12.48 1.30
C GLU A 44 5.74 13.70 0.72
N GLN A 45 5.21 14.59 1.57
CA GLN A 45 4.55 15.83 1.15
C GLN A 45 5.46 16.74 0.32
N ARG A 46 6.77 16.75 0.61
CA ARG A 46 7.75 17.53 -0.16
C ARG A 46 8.02 16.93 -1.55
N LEU A 47 8.02 15.61 -1.66
CA LEU A 47 8.44 14.90 -2.88
C LEU A 47 7.27 14.54 -3.80
N LEU A 48 6.06 14.32 -3.27
CA LEU A 48 4.87 13.97 -4.07
C LEU A 48 4.59 14.95 -5.22
N PRO A 49 4.67 16.29 -5.05
CA PRO A 49 4.44 17.22 -6.15
C PRO A 49 5.42 17.06 -7.32
N LEU A 50 6.63 16.54 -7.07
CA LEU A 50 7.61 16.31 -8.14
C LEU A 50 7.18 15.18 -9.08
N THR A 51 6.31 14.28 -8.63
CA THR A 51 5.78 13.19 -9.47
C THR A 51 4.87 13.71 -10.59
N GLU A 52 4.27 14.89 -10.42
CA GLU A 52 3.45 15.54 -11.44
C GLU A 52 4.26 16.00 -12.66
N LEU A 53 5.59 16.14 -12.50
CA LEU A 53 6.49 16.54 -13.57
C LEU A 53 6.85 15.38 -14.51
N ALA A 54 6.54 14.13 -14.12
CA ALA A 54 6.83 12.96 -14.94
C ALA A 54 5.81 12.83 -16.08
N GLU A 55 6.31 12.56 -17.29
CA GLU A 55 5.43 12.26 -18.43
C GLU A 55 4.63 10.96 -18.17
N PRO A 56 3.31 10.95 -18.41
CA PRO A 56 2.51 9.74 -18.23
C PRO A 56 2.93 8.61 -19.17
N VAL A 57 3.17 7.42 -18.62
CA VAL A 57 3.47 6.21 -19.39
C VAL A 57 2.25 5.28 -19.36
N ALA A 58 1.74 4.93 -20.55
CA ALA A 58 0.61 4.01 -20.66
C ALA A 58 1.01 2.58 -20.18
N PRO A 59 0.33 2.00 -19.18
CA PRO A 59 0.61 0.65 -18.73
C PRO A 59 0.10 -0.39 -19.75
N SER A 60 0.56 -1.64 -19.60
CA SER A 60 0.03 -2.76 -20.38
C SER A 60 -1.49 -2.90 -20.16
N PRO A 61 -2.30 -3.16 -21.21
CA PRO A 61 -3.75 -3.37 -21.07
C PRO A 61 -4.13 -4.53 -20.12
N TYR A 62 -3.20 -5.46 -19.88
CA TYR A 62 -3.43 -6.60 -18.98
C TYR A 62 -3.01 -6.35 -17.53
N LEU A 63 -2.35 -5.23 -17.24
CA LEU A 63 -1.81 -4.93 -15.90
C LEU A 63 -2.93 -4.90 -14.86
N TRP A 64 -4.03 -4.22 -15.18
CA TRP A 64 -5.16 -4.10 -14.26
C TRP A 64 -5.74 -5.47 -13.88
N ARG A 65 -6.02 -6.33 -14.87
CA ARG A 65 -6.46 -7.72 -14.65
C ARG A 65 -5.46 -8.57 -13.84
N ARG A 66 -4.16 -8.25 -13.89
CA ARG A 66 -3.15 -8.92 -13.05
C ARG A 66 -3.25 -8.45 -11.59
N ILE A 67 -3.40 -7.16 -11.37
CA ILE A 67 -3.57 -6.56 -10.03
C ILE A 67 -4.85 -7.10 -9.37
N GLU A 68 -5.98 -7.09 -10.09
CA GLU A 68 -7.24 -7.65 -9.59
C GLU A 68 -7.10 -9.10 -9.15
N ARG A 69 -6.43 -9.93 -9.96
CA ARG A 69 -6.16 -11.33 -9.59
C ARG A 69 -5.26 -11.44 -8.37
N SER A 70 -4.17 -10.65 -8.25
CA SER A 70 -3.30 -10.74 -7.07
C SER A 70 -4.01 -10.34 -5.78
N LEU A 71 -4.91 -9.36 -5.85
CA LEU A 71 -5.73 -8.95 -4.71
C LEU A 71 -6.80 -9.99 -4.38
N GLY A 72 -7.39 -10.64 -5.39
CA GLY A 72 -8.38 -11.72 -5.23
C GLY A 72 -7.83 -13.02 -4.61
N HIS A 73 -6.50 -13.21 -4.56
CA HIS A 73 -5.90 -14.30 -3.79
C HIS A 73 -5.72 -13.92 -2.31
N HIS A 74 -6.00 -12.68 -1.92
CA HIS A 74 -5.90 -12.17 -0.55
C HIS A 74 -7.24 -11.64 -0.02
N ALA A 75 -8.34 -11.82 -0.76
CA ALA A 75 -9.66 -11.33 -0.39
C ALA A 75 -10.69 -12.47 -0.36
N VAL A 76 -11.12 -12.76 0.88
CA VAL A 76 -12.40 -13.33 1.30
C VAL A 76 -12.53 -14.86 1.19
N GLY A 77 -12.73 -15.48 2.36
CA GLY A 77 -13.10 -16.87 2.50
C GLY A 77 -14.27 -17.26 1.60
N GLU A 78 -14.23 -18.50 1.16
CA GLU A 78 -15.22 -19.22 0.37
C GLU A 78 -16.65 -18.78 0.71
N THR A 79 -17.30 -18.02 -0.17
CA THR A 79 -18.77 -17.98 -0.14
C THR A 79 -19.23 -19.28 -0.81
N PRO A 80 -19.92 -20.19 -0.11
CA PRO A 80 -20.37 -21.43 -0.73
C PRO A 80 -21.33 -21.11 -1.88
N PRO A 81 -21.33 -21.88 -2.97
CA PRO A 81 -22.25 -21.66 -4.07
C PRO A 81 -23.68 -21.79 -3.57
N VAL A 82 -24.48 -20.73 -3.73
CA VAL A 82 -25.91 -20.78 -3.40
C VAL A 82 -26.58 -21.83 -4.27
N PRO A 83 -27.25 -22.82 -3.68
CA PRO A 83 -27.83 -23.88 -4.46
C PRO A 83 -29.10 -23.41 -5.21
N TRP A 84 -29.25 -23.90 -6.44
CA TRP A 84 -30.30 -23.50 -7.38
C TRP A 84 -31.74 -23.75 -6.89
N TRP A 85 -31.93 -24.64 -5.92
CA TRP A 85 -33.23 -24.86 -5.28
C TRP A 85 -33.71 -23.68 -4.43
N ASN A 86 -32.81 -22.79 -3.99
CA ASN A 86 -33.18 -21.57 -3.25
C ASN A 86 -33.76 -20.47 -4.17
N LEU A 87 -33.66 -20.62 -5.51
CA LEU A 87 -34.28 -19.73 -6.50
C LEU A 87 -35.76 -20.08 -6.79
N LEU A 88 -36.29 -21.14 -6.18
CA LEU A 88 -37.68 -21.58 -6.35
C LEU A 88 -38.64 -21.02 -5.27
N ALA A 89 -38.21 -20.03 -4.48
CA ALA A 89 -39.06 -19.36 -3.49
C ALA A 89 -40.25 -18.58 -4.11
N LEU A 90 -40.30 -18.47 -5.44
CA LEU A 90 -41.40 -17.84 -6.19
C LEU A 90 -42.67 -18.72 -6.30
N TRP A 91 -42.64 -19.96 -5.80
CA TRP A 91 -43.74 -20.93 -5.87
C TRP A 91 -44.15 -21.52 -4.51
N ARG A 92 -43.92 -20.77 -3.43
CA ARG A 92 -44.46 -21.11 -2.09
C ARG A 92 -45.36 -20.00 -1.57
N GLY A 93 -46.54 -19.89 -2.19
CA GLY A 93 -47.74 -19.24 -1.63
C GLY A 93 -48.09 -17.93 -2.30
#